data_AF-A0A9E2E874-F1
#
_entry.id   AF-A0A9E2E874-F1
#
_cell.length_a   1.000
_cell.length_b   1.000
_cell.length_c   1.000
_cell.angle_alpha   90.00
_cell.angle_beta   90.00
_cell.angle_gamma   90.00
#
_symmetry.space_group_name_H-M   'P 1'
#
loop_
_entity.id
_entity.type
_entity.pdbx_description
1 polymer ?
#
loop_
_entity_poly.entity_id
_entity_poly.type
_entity_poly.pdbx_seq_one_letter_code
_entity_poly.pdbx_strand_id
1 'polypeptide(L)'
;MTESLPINAFADPDSLTLENLIVAVEADEQIGIQRRRNVASSIRSFCKTVGKQPCQIPAHASFVRPYLKRLHPAQTGLKKSRISNMKSDLLFALKRYGPGKGRSYMAPLTPAWQCLWDTKVGPEAVYDRRSVSRLMHLCSAQGIDPEDVDDTVAHLLLQSLIDESLVTDPRGRWKKILYAWNKLIGRVPEWPQRKLTIPNDSRAFTIPLEKFPLSFQDEIAMAMDQWVGADILDDTGPDKPLAPATIKKRLIQIRELASALVLSGWDIKNVVSVAQIVDVASAKVILRFYLDRADDKTTSRVHGLAVMIKILAKYVVGVDDDHLETLKDLCNRVDPKAVGMTDKNRDRLRPRLCQNAYGFLCESPLQDLMIF
;
A
#
# COMPACT_ATOMS: atom_id res chain seq x y z
N MET A 1 15.58 34.26 -12.65
CA MET A 1 14.39 33.86 -11.87
C MET A 1 14.64 32.47 -11.34
N THR A 2 15.12 32.36 -10.11
CA THR A 2 15.24 31.10 -9.38
C THR A 2 13.83 30.60 -9.07
N GLU A 3 13.38 29.56 -9.77
CA GLU A 3 12.18 28.80 -9.39
C GLU A 3 12.34 28.41 -7.91
N SER A 4 11.45 28.94 -7.06
CA SER A 4 11.34 28.51 -5.67
C SER A 4 10.94 27.03 -5.69
N LEU A 5 11.91 26.15 -5.49
CA LEU A 5 11.68 24.73 -5.37
C LEU A 5 10.63 24.49 -4.29
N PRO A 6 9.64 23.61 -4.53
CA PRO A 6 8.48 23.53 -3.67
C PRO A 6 8.90 23.08 -2.27
N ILE A 7 8.54 23.92 -1.31
CA ILE A 7 8.49 23.62 0.11
C ILE A 7 7.58 22.39 0.28
N ASN A 8 7.79 21.62 1.34
CA ASN A 8 6.94 20.47 1.65
C ASN A 8 5.46 20.87 1.55
N ALA A 9 4.68 20.19 0.70
CA ALA A 9 3.31 20.59 0.39
C ALA A 9 2.36 20.66 1.59
N PHE A 10 2.70 19.99 2.71
CA PHE A 10 1.91 20.03 3.94
C PHE A 10 2.39 21.07 4.94
N ALA A 11 3.60 21.61 4.77
CA ALA A 11 4.17 22.60 5.68
C ALA A 11 3.76 24.01 5.23
N ASP A 12 3.77 24.94 6.19
CA ASP A 12 3.59 26.35 5.90
C ASP A 12 4.76 26.84 4.99
N PRO A 13 4.50 27.57 3.90
CA PRO A 13 5.55 28.14 3.06
C PRO A 13 6.56 29.00 3.84
N ASP A 14 6.15 29.62 4.94
CA ASP A 14 7.05 30.44 5.78
C ASP A 14 7.73 29.62 6.89
N SER A 15 7.52 28.31 6.94
CA SER A 15 8.12 27.45 7.96
C SER A 15 9.63 27.29 7.78
N LEU A 16 10.34 27.26 8.91
CA LEU A 16 11.78 26.98 8.93
C LEU A 16 12.08 25.62 8.29
N THR A 17 13.07 25.60 7.41
CA THR A 17 13.58 24.40 6.73
C THR A 17 14.97 24.04 7.23
N LEU A 18 15.47 22.85 6.87
CA LEU A 18 16.86 22.48 7.20
C LEU A 18 17.90 23.39 6.53
N GLU A 19 17.54 24.07 5.44
CA GLU A 19 18.39 25.12 4.85
C GLU A 19 18.56 26.30 5.81
N ASN A 20 17.47 26.80 6.39
CA ASN A 20 17.53 27.89 7.37
C ASN A 20 18.35 27.48 8.60
N LEU A 21 18.26 26.22 9.03
CA LEU A 21 19.08 25.69 10.12
C LEU A 21 20.56 25.63 9.77
N ILE A 22 20.92 25.30 8.53
CA ILE A 22 22.33 25.31 8.09
C ILE A 22 22.87 26.74 8.18
N VAL A 23 22.14 27.73 7.68
CA VAL A 23 22.52 29.15 7.73
C VAL A 23 22.68 29.61 9.18
N ALA A 24 21.71 29.31 10.05
CA ALA A 24 21.77 29.68 11.47
C ALA A 24 22.96 29.03 12.20
N VAL A 25 23.26 27.75 11.92
CA VAL A 25 24.41 27.04 12.49
C VAL A 25 25.73 27.66 12.04
N GLU A 26 25.85 28.05 10.77
CA GLU A 26 27.08 28.60 10.20
C GLU A 26 27.35 30.02 10.72
N ALA A 27 26.30 30.79 11.05
CA ALA A 27 26.40 32.14 11.60
C ALA A 27 26.64 32.20 13.13
N ASP A 28 26.36 31.14 13.89
CA ASP A 28 26.42 31.20 15.36
C ASP A 28 27.86 31.20 15.90
N GLU A 29 28.36 32.34 16.36
CA GLU A 29 29.72 32.50 16.92
C GLU A 29 29.90 31.92 18.32
N GLN A 30 28.82 31.52 19.00
CA GLN A 30 28.89 30.88 20.31
C GLN A 30 29.33 29.41 20.24
N ILE A 31 29.35 28.82 19.04
CA ILE A 31 29.84 27.46 18.81
C ILE A 31 31.14 27.49 18.01
N GLY A 32 32.12 26.69 18.46
CA GLY A 32 33.44 26.64 17.82
C GLY A 32 33.36 26.30 16.32
N ILE A 33 34.25 26.89 15.52
CA ILE A 33 34.24 26.82 14.05
C ILE A 33 34.14 25.37 13.54
N GLN A 34 34.88 24.44 14.15
CA GLN A 34 34.84 23.04 13.76
C GLN A 34 33.47 22.38 14.04
N ARG A 35 32.81 22.75 15.14
CA ARG A 35 31.48 22.23 15.50
C ARG A 35 30.43 22.72 14.51
N ARG A 36 30.48 24.00 14.09
CA ARG A 36 29.62 24.56 13.03
C ARG A 36 29.70 23.74 11.75
N ARG A 37 30.91 23.56 11.24
CA ARG A 37 31.19 22.78 10.01
C ARG A 37 30.67 21.35 10.11
N ASN A 38 30.90 20.70 11.25
CA ASN A 38 30.44 19.33 11.49
C ASN A 38 28.91 19.23 11.48
N VAL A 39 28.22 20.11 12.21
CA VAL A 39 26.74 20.11 12.27
C VAL A 39 26.14 20.39 10.89
N ALA A 40 26.61 21.42 10.19
CA ALA A 40 26.14 21.73 8.84
C ALA A 40 26.40 20.58 7.86
N SER A 41 27.57 19.92 7.93
CA SER A 41 27.89 18.72 7.15
C SER A 41 26.96 17.54 7.47
N SER A 42 26.63 17.33 8.75
CA SER A 42 25.70 16.29 9.20
C SER A 42 24.29 16.53 8.65
N ILE A 43 23.79 17.78 8.68
CA ILE A 43 22.48 18.15 8.11
C ILE A 43 22.46 17.91 6.59
N ARG A 44 23.48 18.38 5.85
CA ARG A 44 23.58 18.14 4.39
C ARG A 44 23.66 16.65 4.06
N SER A 45 24.42 15.89 4.85
CA SER A 45 24.54 14.43 4.70
C SER A 45 23.21 13.72 4.94
N PHE A 46 22.43 14.15 5.94
CA PHE A 46 21.08 13.65 6.19
C PHE A 46 20.17 13.88 4.99
N CYS A 47 20.12 15.11 4.48
CA CYS A 47 19.32 15.48 3.30
C CYS A 47 19.67 14.59 2.08
N LYS A 48 20.97 14.42 1.80
CA LYS A 48 21.45 13.51 0.74
C LYS A 48 21.01 12.07 0.97
N THR A 49 21.07 11.58 2.20
CA THR A 49 20.72 10.19 2.53
C THR A 49 19.22 9.91 2.33
N VAL A 50 18.36 10.91 2.56
CA VAL A 50 16.91 10.79 2.34
C VAL A 50 16.48 11.22 0.94
N GLY A 51 17.43 11.59 0.06
CA GLY A 51 17.15 11.98 -1.32
C GLY A 51 16.40 13.31 -1.46
N LYS A 52 16.60 14.26 -0.55
CA LYS A 52 15.90 15.56 -0.54
C LYS A 52 16.88 16.72 -0.42
N GLN A 53 16.47 17.88 -0.92
CA GLN A 53 17.21 19.12 -0.69
C GLN A 53 16.89 19.71 0.70
N PRO A 54 17.81 20.49 1.31
CA PRO A 54 17.59 21.07 2.63
C PRO A 54 16.33 21.97 2.73
N CYS A 55 16.02 22.71 1.67
CA CYS A 55 14.82 23.55 1.56
C CYS A 55 13.50 22.76 1.55
N GLN A 56 13.52 21.48 1.18
CA GLN A 56 12.32 20.63 1.10
C GLN A 56 11.97 19.94 2.43
N ILE A 57 12.82 20.06 3.45
CA ILE A 57 12.66 19.38 4.73
C ILE A 57 12.31 20.42 5.79
N PRO A 58 11.08 20.40 6.33
CA PRO A 58 10.72 21.21 7.49
C PRO A 58 11.66 20.94 8.65
N ALA A 59 12.17 22.00 9.28
CA ALA A 59 13.06 21.96 10.43
C ALA A 59 12.32 21.59 11.72
N HIS A 60 11.49 20.56 11.68
CA HIS A 60 10.66 20.16 12.78
C HIS A 60 10.93 18.71 13.20
N ALA A 61 11.03 18.48 14.52
CA ALA A 61 11.40 17.17 15.04
C ALA A 61 10.39 16.07 14.66
N SER A 62 9.08 16.38 14.59
CA SER A 62 8.07 15.39 14.19
C SER A 62 8.18 14.94 12.74
N PHE A 63 8.74 15.78 11.86
CA PHE A 63 9.02 15.44 10.46
C PHE A 63 10.30 14.60 10.32
N VAL A 64 11.37 15.03 10.99
CA VAL A 64 12.71 14.44 10.87
C VAL A 64 12.83 13.08 11.57
N ARG A 65 12.20 12.90 12.73
CA ARG A 65 12.31 11.67 13.54
C ARG A 65 11.94 10.39 12.78
N PRO A 66 10.82 10.32 12.03
CA PRO A 66 10.50 9.16 11.20
C PRO A 66 11.62 8.75 10.22
N TYR A 67 12.27 9.71 9.56
CA TYR A 67 13.42 9.43 8.68
C TYR A 67 14.60 8.89 9.46
N LEU A 68 14.97 9.54 10.57
CA LEU A 68 16.08 9.09 11.41
C LEU A 68 15.89 7.67 11.97
N LYS A 69 14.64 7.27 12.26
CA LYS A 69 14.31 5.91 12.69
C LYS A 69 14.54 4.87 11.59
N ARG A 70 14.37 5.26 10.32
CA ARG A 70 14.58 4.38 9.15
C ARG A 70 16.04 4.30 8.72
N LEU A 71 16.90 5.23 9.13
CA LEU A 71 18.33 5.18 8.79
C LEU A 71 19.01 3.94 9.40
N HIS A 72 19.39 3.01 8.53
CA HIS A 72 20.14 1.81 8.87
C HIS A 72 21.43 1.70 8.04
N PRO A 73 22.57 1.24 8.60
CA PRO A 73 23.84 1.09 7.87
C PRO A 73 23.70 0.35 6.54
N ALA A 74 22.99 -0.79 6.55
CA ALA A 74 22.80 -1.62 5.35
C ALA A 74 22.01 -0.93 4.22
N GLN A 75 21.14 0.04 4.54
CA GLN A 75 20.34 0.75 3.55
C GLN A 75 21.05 1.99 3.00
N THR A 76 21.99 2.54 3.76
CA THR A 76 22.61 3.85 3.48
C THR A 76 24.07 3.73 3.02
N GLY A 77 24.70 2.56 3.21
CA GLY A 77 26.14 2.38 3.02
C GLY A 77 27.00 3.11 4.06
N LEU A 78 26.38 3.74 5.07
CA LEU A 78 27.07 4.52 6.09
C LEU A 78 27.44 3.67 7.31
N LYS A 79 28.60 3.97 7.92
CA LYS A 79 29.00 3.38 9.20
C LYS A 79 28.02 3.76 10.31
N LYS A 80 27.82 2.86 11.28
CA LYS A 80 26.99 3.10 12.49
C LYS A 80 27.36 4.40 13.20
N SER A 81 28.66 4.67 13.35
CA SER A 81 29.18 5.90 13.97
C SER A 81 28.77 7.16 13.20
N ARG A 82 28.79 7.16 11.87
CA ARG A 82 28.36 8.30 11.06
C ARG A 82 26.87 8.57 11.22
N ILE A 83 26.04 7.53 11.26
CA ILE A 83 24.59 7.66 11.51
C ILE A 83 24.33 8.22 12.92
N SER A 84 25.08 7.75 13.92
CA SER A 84 24.98 8.27 15.29
C SER A 84 25.32 9.76 15.36
N ASN A 85 26.44 10.18 14.77
CA ASN A 85 26.85 11.59 14.72
C ASN A 85 25.81 12.46 13.99
N MET A 86 25.30 11.98 12.86
CA MET A 86 24.24 12.66 12.11
C MET A 86 22.98 12.88 12.95
N LYS A 87 22.54 11.87 13.71
CA LYS A 87 21.39 11.98 14.63
C LYS A 87 21.64 13.02 15.71
N SER A 88 22.78 12.93 16.39
CA SER A 88 23.13 13.83 17.49
C SER A 88 23.26 15.29 17.03
N ASP A 89 23.90 15.53 15.89
CA ASP A 89 24.09 16.87 15.34
C ASP A 89 22.78 17.48 14.83
N LEU A 90 21.92 16.69 14.19
CA LEU A 90 20.62 17.15 13.72
C LEU A 90 19.68 17.47 14.88
N LEU A 91 19.66 16.64 15.93
CA LEU A 91 18.88 16.90 17.14
C LEU A 91 19.41 18.13 17.90
N PHE A 92 20.73 18.32 17.93
CA PHE A 92 21.33 19.55 18.48
C PHE A 92 20.84 20.79 17.72
N ALA A 93 20.93 20.78 16.38
CA ALA A 93 20.49 21.91 15.56
C ALA A 93 18.99 22.19 15.74
N LEU A 94 18.15 21.16 15.73
CA LEU A 94 16.71 21.30 15.96
C LEU A 94 16.39 21.85 17.36
N LYS A 95 17.11 21.43 18.40
CA LYS A 95 16.89 21.92 19.76
C LYS A 95 17.30 23.39 19.91
N ARG A 96 18.36 23.81 19.21
CA ARG A 96 18.96 25.15 19.36
C ARG A 96 18.31 26.21 18.46
N TYR A 97 17.98 25.86 17.22
CA TYR A 97 17.50 26.80 16.20
C TYR A 97 16.13 26.43 15.62
N GLY A 98 15.65 25.22 15.88
CA GLY A 98 14.34 24.80 15.40
C GLY A 98 13.20 25.49 16.17
N PRO A 99 11.97 25.45 15.61
CA PRO A 99 10.78 25.75 16.38
C PRO A 99 10.79 24.88 17.65
N GLY A 100 10.50 25.49 18.80
CA GLY A 100 10.51 24.82 20.10
C GLY A 100 9.58 23.61 20.16
N LYS A 101 9.40 23.02 21.35
CA LYS A 101 8.44 21.92 21.53
C LYS A 101 7.02 22.42 21.19
N GLY A 102 6.47 21.96 20.06
CA GLY A 102 5.16 22.39 19.54
C GLY A 102 4.42 21.30 18.77
N ARG A 103 3.22 21.61 18.25
CA ARG A 103 2.38 20.68 17.47
C ARG A 103 2.99 20.38 16.09
N SER A 104 2.24 19.68 15.24
CA SER A 104 2.64 19.17 13.91
C SER A 104 3.50 20.14 13.09
N TYR A 105 4.37 19.59 12.22
CA TYR A 105 5.09 20.39 11.20
C TYR A 105 4.17 20.90 10.09
N MET A 106 2.93 20.41 10.05
CA MET A 106 1.94 20.78 9.06
C MET A 106 1.50 22.23 9.25
N ALA A 107 1.15 22.89 8.16
CA ALA A 107 0.59 24.23 8.18
C ALA A 107 -0.62 24.31 9.13
N PRO A 108 -0.80 25.43 9.85
CA PRO A 108 -2.01 25.62 10.64
C PRO A 108 -3.27 25.54 9.75
N LEU A 109 -4.41 25.16 10.32
CA LEU A 109 -5.66 25.18 9.57
C LEU A 109 -6.07 26.63 9.30
N THR A 110 -6.52 26.94 8.08
CA THR A 110 -7.16 28.24 7.81
C THR A 110 -8.46 28.36 8.63
N PRO A 111 -9.01 29.57 8.84
CA PRO A 111 -10.25 29.74 9.60
C PRO A 111 -11.41 28.87 9.11
N ALA A 112 -11.57 28.69 7.79
CA ALA A 112 -12.60 27.84 7.20
C ALA A 112 -12.40 26.36 7.58
N TRP A 113 -11.17 25.85 7.47
CA TRP A 113 -10.85 24.48 7.88
C TRP A 113 -10.93 24.26 9.39
N GLN A 114 -10.56 25.27 10.19
CA GLN A 114 -10.66 25.23 11.64
C GLN A 114 -12.12 25.17 12.10
N CYS A 115 -13.01 25.91 11.44
CA CYS A 115 -14.45 25.84 11.68
C CYS A 115 -14.98 24.40 11.49
N LEU A 116 -14.66 23.77 10.35
CA LEU A 116 -15.03 22.36 10.09
C LEU A 116 -14.37 21.38 11.06
N TRP A 117 -13.14 21.66 11.49
CA TRP A 117 -12.47 20.85 12.48
C TRP A 117 -13.20 20.92 13.81
N ASP A 118 -13.65 22.09 14.25
CA ASP A 118 -14.26 22.29 15.56
C ASP A 118 -15.74 21.87 15.61
N THR A 119 -16.37 21.61 14.46
CA THR A 119 -17.73 21.05 14.39
C THR A 119 -17.85 19.77 15.22
N LYS A 120 -18.88 19.73 16.07
CA LYS A 120 -19.16 18.56 16.91
C LYS A 120 -19.59 17.40 16.01
N VAL A 121 -18.80 16.33 16.06
CA VAL A 121 -19.07 15.09 15.33
C VAL A 121 -19.35 13.95 16.31
N GLY A 122 -20.30 13.08 15.97
CA GLY A 122 -20.56 11.86 16.73
C GLY A 122 -19.35 10.91 16.76
N PRO A 123 -19.32 9.91 17.66
CA PRO A 123 -18.17 9.03 17.87
C PRO A 123 -17.72 8.29 16.59
N GLU A 124 -18.66 7.96 15.70
CA GLU A 124 -18.36 7.30 14.43
C GLU A 124 -17.62 8.19 13.42
N ALA A 125 -17.79 9.50 13.49
CA ALA A 125 -17.21 10.48 12.58
C ALA A 125 -15.87 11.07 13.08
N VAL A 126 -15.51 10.84 14.35
CA VAL A 126 -14.22 11.28 14.92
C VAL A 126 -13.05 10.67 14.16
N TYR A 127 -13.12 9.38 13.84
CA TYR A 127 -12.06 8.69 13.11
C TYR A 127 -11.95 9.16 11.65
N ASP A 128 -13.08 9.42 11.00
CA ASP A 128 -13.10 9.93 9.64
C ASP A 128 -12.51 11.36 9.60
N ARG A 129 -12.92 12.25 10.51
CA ARG A 129 -12.35 13.61 10.62
C ARG A 129 -10.83 13.58 10.86
N ARG A 130 -10.36 12.72 11.79
CA ARG A 130 -8.91 12.52 12.02
C ARG A 130 -8.19 11.99 10.78
N SER A 131 -8.84 11.13 10.00
CA SER A 131 -8.28 10.62 8.75
C SER A 131 -8.12 11.74 7.73
N VAL A 132 -9.10 12.65 7.64
CA VAL A 132 -9.10 13.78 6.70
C VAL A 132 -8.20 14.93 7.14
N SER A 133 -7.82 15.03 8.41
CA SER A 133 -6.91 16.07 8.95
C SER A 133 -5.74 16.43 8.03
N ARG A 134 -5.09 15.42 7.43
CA ARG A 134 -3.92 15.64 6.56
C ARG A 134 -4.28 16.33 5.24
N LEU A 135 -5.46 16.06 4.69
CA LEU A 135 -6.00 16.80 3.55
C LEU A 135 -6.32 18.24 3.94
N MET A 136 -6.92 18.47 5.11
CA MET A 136 -7.24 19.83 5.59
C MET A 136 -5.97 20.68 5.74
N HIS A 137 -4.90 20.10 6.27
CA HIS A 137 -3.60 20.77 6.39
C HIS A 137 -2.93 21.03 5.02
N LEU A 138 -3.04 20.09 4.07
CA LEU A 138 -2.59 20.30 2.70
C LEU A 138 -3.34 21.48 2.07
N CYS A 139 -4.67 21.46 2.13
CA CYS A 139 -5.50 22.53 1.60
C CYS A 139 -5.17 23.87 2.26
N SER A 140 -4.94 23.88 3.59
CA SER A 140 -4.56 25.09 4.31
C SER A 140 -3.20 25.63 3.88
N ALA A 141 -2.21 24.76 3.65
CA ALA A 141 -0.90 25.15 3.14
C ALA A 141 -0.96 25.72 1.70
N GLN A 142 -1.95 25.27 0.91
CA GLN A 142 -2.15 25.70 -0.48
C GLN A 142 -3.19 26.82 -0.63
N GLY A 143 -3.79 27.30 0.47
CA GLY A 143 -4.85 28.30 0.44
C GLY A 143 -6.14 27.83 -0.25
N ILE A 144 -6.42 26.52 -0.27
CA ILE A 144 -7.61 25.92 -0.87
C ILE A 144 -8.73 25.91 0.17
N ASP A 145 -9.87 26.50 -0.15
CA ASP A 145 -11.03 26.49 0.72
C ASP A 145 -11.77 25.13 0.70
N PRO A 146 -12.56 24.79 1.74
CA PRO A 146 -13.22 23.49 1.82
C PRO A 146 -14.15 23.17 0.64
N GLU A 147 -14.84 24.16 0.09
CA GLU A 147 -15.76 23.99 -1.05
C GLU A 147 -15.03 23.76 -2.38
N ASP A 148 -13.76 24.17 -2.47
CA ASP A 148 -12.94 24.01 -3.68
C ASP A 148 -12.25 22.64 -3.76
N VAL A 149 -12.46 21.77 -2.76
CA VAL A 149 -11.85 20.44 -2.74
C VAL A 149 -12.50 19.52 -3.77
N ASP A 150 -11.69 19.11 -4.75
CA ASP A 150 -12.10 18.24 -5.84
C ASP A 150 -11.09 17.14 -6.17
N ASP A 151 -11.34 16.43 -7.28
CA ASP A 151 -10.46 15.35 -7.72
C ASP A 151 -9.04 15.84 -8.07
N THR A 152 -8.88 17.10 -8.50
CA THR A 152 -7.57 17.72 -8.70
C THR A 152 -6.81 17.83 -7.37
N VAL A 153 -7.50 18.28 -6.31
CA VAL A 153 -6.94 18.32 -4.96
C VAL A 153 -6.67 16.92 -4.42
N ALA A 154 -7.53 15.95 -4.73
CA ALA A 154 -7.29 14.55 -4.39
C ALA A 154 -6.03 14.00 -5.07
N HIS A 155 -5.77 14.34 -6.34
CA HIS A 155 -4.55 13.97 -7.03
C HIS A 155 -3.31 14.64 -6.43
N LEU A 156 -3.40 15.94 -6.10
CA LEU A 156 -2.34 16.67 -5.41
C LEU A 156 -1.98 16.03 -4.06
N LEU A 157 -2.98 15.59 -3.29
CA LEU A 157 -2.77 14.85 -2.05
C LEU A 157 -1.98 13.56 -2.27
N LEU A 158 -2.33 12.77 -3.29
CA LEU A 158 -1.60 11.53 -3.58
C LEU A 158 -0.14 11.81 -3.91
N GLN A 159 0.11 12.78 -4.80
CA GLN A 159 1.47 13.16 -5.18
C GLN A 159 2.27 13.65 -3.97
N SER A 160 1.67 14.51 -3.15
CA SER A 160 2.30 15.03 -1.93
C SER A 160 2.66 13.91 -0.94
N LEU A 161 1.80 12.89 -0.78
CA LEU A 161 2.08 11.72 0.08
C LEU A 161 3.23 10.86 -0.45
N ILE A 162 3.35 10.74 -1.79
CA ILE A 162 4.45 10.01 -2.45
C ILE A 162 5.75 10.79 -2.25
N ASP A 163 5.75 12.07 -2.59
CA ASP A 163 6.94 12.93 -2.52
C ASP A 163 7.45 13.03 -1.09
N GLU A 164 6.56 13.12 -0.12
CA GLU A 164 6.95 13.15 1.29
C GLU A 164 7.46 11.81 1.80
N SER A 165 7.12 10.67 1.18
CA SER A 165 7.71 9.34 1.47
C SER A 165 7.66 8.87 2.94
N LEU A 166 6.95 9.59 3.82
CA LEU A 166 6.76 9.22 5.23
C LEU A 166 5.74 8.09 5.40
N VAL A 167 4.90 7.87 4.40
CA VAL A 167 3.84 6.86 4.41
C VAL A 167 4.28 5.64 3.61
N THR A 168 4.24 4.45 4.21
CA THR A 168 4.65 3.19 3.55
C THR A 168 3.73 2.79 2.39
N ASP A 169 2.43 3.11 2.49
CA ASP A 169 1.43 2.85 1.44
C ASP A 169 0.67 4.16 1.13
N PRO A 170 1.25 5.07 0.32
CA PRO A 170 0.64 6.36 -0.02
C PRO A 170 -0.73 6.19 -0.66
N ARG A 171 -0.88 5.25 -1.60
CA ARG A 171 -2.14 5.00 -2.32
C ARG A 171 -3.23 4.48 -1.39
N GLY A 172 -2.94 3.52 -0.53
CA GLY A 172 -3.91 3.02 0.45
C GLY A 172 -4.30 4.08 1.48
N ARG A 173 -3.37 4.92 1.91
CA ARG A 173 -3.68 6.05 2.81
C ARG A 173 -4.54 7.11 2.12
N TRP A 174 -4.17 7.51 0.92
CA TRP A 174 -4.94 8.43 0.08
C TRP A 174 -6.39 7.97 -0.07
N LYS A 175 -6.63 6.70 -0.43
CA LYS A 175 -7.98 6.15 -0.51
C LYS A 175 -8.76 6.23 0.79
N LYS A 176 -8.14 5.92 1.93
CA LYS A 176 -8.80 6.04 3.24
C LYS A 176 -9.24 7.47 3.52
N ILE A 177 -8.45 8.46 3.10
CA ILE A 177 -8.80 9.87 3.21
C ILE A 177 -10.03 10.18 2.33
N LEU A 178 -10.06 9.73 1.08
CA LEU A 178 -11.21 9.94 0.19
C LEU A 178 -12.50 9.27 0.71
N TYR A 179 -12.39 8.03 1.22
CA TYR A 179 -13.52 7.35 1.85
C TYR A 179 -14.03 8.12 3.08
N ALA A 180 -13.13 8.60 3.93
CA ALA A 180 -13.49 9.37 5.11
C ALA A 180 -14.15 10.71 4.75
N TRP A 181 -13.61 11.41 3.74
CA TRP A 181 -14.23 12.62 3.17
C TRP A 181 -15.67 12.34 2.73
N ASN A 182 -15.87 11.35 1.86
CA ASN A 182 -17.19 11.02 1.33
C ASN A 182 -18.18 10.56 2.41
N LYS A 183 -17.70 9.98 3.52
CA LYS A 183 -18.55 9.62 4.67
C LYS A 183 -18.98 10.84 5.47
N LEU A 184 -18.11 11.84 5.62
CA LEU A 184 -18.40 13.05 6.38
C LEU A 184 -19.51 13.89 5.74
N ILE A 185 -19.61 13.87 4.40
CA ILE A 185 -20.70 14.50 3.62
C ILE A 185 -22.08 14.14 4.18
N GLY A 186 -22.31 12.86 4.50
CA GLY A 186 -23.61 12.39 5.02
C GLY A 186 -23.78 12.50 6.53
N ARG A 187 -22.77 13.01 7.25
CA ARG A 187 -22.74 13.00 8.73
C ARG A 187 -22.60 14.39 9.35
N VAL A 188 -22.09 15.35 8.59
CA VAL A 188 -21.83 16.71 9.04
C VAL A 188 -22.46 17.66 8.02
N PRO A 189 -23.58 18.33 8.34
CA PRO A 189 -24.29 19.20 7.40
C PRO A 189 -23.43 20.33 6.83
N GLU A 190 -22.53 20.89 7.66
CA GLU A 190 -21.61 21.96 7.28
C GLU A 190 -20.42 21.46 6.44
N TRP A 191 -20.31 20.14 6.21
CA TRP A 191 -19.22 19.58 5.43
C TRP A 191 -19.43 19.83 3.93
N PRO A 192 -18.35 20.09 3.16
CA PRO A 192 -18.45 20.30 1.73
C PRO A 192 -19.13 19.12 1.04
N GLN A 193 -20.14 19.40 0.22
CA GLN A 193 -21.01 18.36 -0.34
C GLN A 193 -20.46 17.70 -1.61
N ARG A 194 -19.30 18.18 -2.10
CA ARG A 194 -18.63 17.62 -3.26
C ARG A 194 -18.00 16.27 -2.93
N LYS A 195 -18.48 15.20 -3.59
CA LYS A 195 -17.91 13.86 -3.48
C LYS A 195 -16.63 13.75 -4.28
N LEU A 196 -15.62 13.12 -3.68
CA LEU A 196 -14.36 12.77 -4.35
C LEU A 196 -14.49 11.40 -5.02
N THR A 197 -13.94 11.30 -6.22
CA THR A 197 -13.91 10.06 -6.99
C THR A 197 -12.91 9.11 -6.36
N ILE A 198 -13.39 7.94 -5.92
CA ILE A 198 -12.53 6.90 -5.38
C ILE A 198 -12.21 5.92 -6.51
N PRO A 199 -10.95 5.80 -6.96
CA PRO A 199 -10.64 4.89 -8.05
C PRO A 199 -10.96 3.47 -7.64
N ASN A 200 -11.65 2.77 -8.54
CA ASN A 200 -11.87 1.37 -8.39
C ASN A 200 -10.57 0.61 -8.73
N ASP A 201 -9.73 0.35 -7.72
CA ASP A 201 -8.58 -0.56 -7.88
C ASP A 201 -9.01 -2.02 -7.72
N SER A 202 -10.33 -2.29 -7.59
CA SER A 202 -10.75 -3.67 -7.65
C SER A 202 -10.30 -4.19 -9.01
N ARG A 203 -9.47 -5.22 -8.95
CA ARG A 203 -9.22 -6.08 -10.09
C ARG A 203 -10.47 -6.94 -10.33
N ALA A 204 -11.68 -6.42 -10.12
CA ALA A 204 -12.94 -7.09 -10.45
C ALA A 204 -13.16 -6.94 -11.95
N PHE A 205 -12.20 -7.47 -12.71
CA PHE A 205 -12.35 -7.76 -14.12
C PHE A 205 -13.14 -9.07 -14.31
N THR A 206 -13.45 -9.76 -13.19
CA THR A 206 -14.24 -10.99 -13.18
C THR A 206 -15.69 -10.68 -13.52
N ILE A 207 -16.09 -11.08 -14.71
CA ILE A 207 -17.45 -11.01 -15.22
C ILE A 207 -18.35 -11.89 -14.31
N PRO A 208 -19.57 -11.43 -13.97
CA PRO A 208 -20.58 -12.26 -13.29
C PRO A 208 -20.85 -13.55 -14.06
N LEU A 209 -21.07 -14.68 -13.36
CA LEU A 209 -21.28 -15.98 -14.02
C LEU A 209 -22.52 -15.94 -14.91
N GLU A 210 -23.53 -15.20 -14.47
CA GLU A 210 -24.84 -15.05 -15.10
C GLU A 210 -24.77 -14.37 -16.48
N LYS A 211 -23.63 -13.74 -16.82
CA LYS A 211 -23.39 -13.12 -18.13
C LYS A 211 -22.78 -14.08 -19.16
N PHE A 212 -22.27 -15.23 -18.73
CA PHE A 212 -21.75 -16.24 -19.65
C PHE A 212 -22.91 -17.07 -20.25
N PRO A 213 -22.73 -17.73 -21.40
CA PRO A 213 -23.71 -18.65 -21.96
C PRO A 213 -24.21 -19.70 -20.96
N LEU A 214 -25.49 -20.08 -21.04
CA LEU A 214 -26.11 -21.04 -20.12
C LEU A 214 -25.38 -22.39 -20.10
N SER A 215 -24.94 -22.89 -21.25
CA SER A 215 -24.17 -24.14 -21.34
C SER A 215 -22.93 -24.15 -20.45
N PHE A 216 -22.24 -23.01 -20.35
CA PHE A 216 -21.07 -22.86 -19.50
C PHE A 216 -21.45 -22.78 -18.02
N GLN A 217 -22.58 -22.12 -17.70
CA GLN A 217 -23.09 -22.05 -16.34
C GLN A 217 -23.50 -23.44 -15.83
N ASP A 218 -24.19 -24.22 -16.67
CA ASP A 218 -24.66 -25.57 -16.35
C ASP A 218 -23.48 -26.53 -16.13
N GLU A 219 -22.45 -26.47 -16.98
CA GLU A 219 -21.23 -27.28 -16.81
C GLU A 219 -20.50 -26.95 -15.50
N ILE A 220 -20.44 -25.67 -15.10
CA ILE A 220 -19.88 -25.26 -13.80
C ILE A 220 -20.72 -25.78 -12.65
N ALA A 221 -22.05 -25.73 -12.75
CA ALA A 221 -22.94 -26.24 -11.71
C ALA A 221 -22.74 -27.76 -11.51
N MET A 222 -22.66 -28.52 -12.61
CA MET A 222 -22.35 -29.95 -12.57
C MET A 222 -21.00 -30.24 -11.90
N ALA A 223 -19.94 -29.50 -12.27
CA ALA A 223 -18.63 -29.65 -11.66
C ALA A 223 -18.63 -29.29 -10.16
N MET A 224 -19.44 -28.30 -9.75
CA MET A 224 -19.60 -27.94 -8.34
C MET A 224 -20.28 -29.06 -7.55
N ASP A 225 -21.34 -29.64 -8.09
CA ASP A 225 -22.07 -30.75 -7.47
C ASP A 225 -21.18 -32.00 -7.33
N GLN A 226 -20.40 -32.31 -8.37
CA GLN A 226 -19.40 -33.39 -8.33
C GLN A 226 -18.35 -33.16 -7.22
N TRP A 227 -17.87 -31.92 -7.02
CA TRP A 227 -16.90 -31.61 -5.96
C TRP A 227 -17.47 -31.63 -4.54
N VAL A 228 -18.79 -31.56 -4.38
CA VAL A 228 -19.43 -31.83 -3.08
C VAL A 228 -19.16 -33.27 -2.66
N GLY A 229 -18.97 -34.20 -3.61
CA GLY A 229 -18.66 -35.60 -3.33
C GLY A 229 -19.79 -36.29 -2.56
N ALA A 230 -21.04 -36.04 -2.97
CA ALA A 230 -22.22 -36.60 -2.32
C ALA A 230 -22.36 -38.12 -2.54
N ASP A 231 -21.78 -38.63 -3.62
CA ASP A 231 -21.69 -40.07 -3.91
C ASP A 231 -20.23 -40.53 -3.77
N ILE A 232 -20.02 -41.49 -2.88
CA ILE A 232 -18.70 -42.08 -2.57
C ILE A 232 -18.29 -43.17 -3.58
N LEU A 233 -19.21 -43.63 -4.42
CA LEU A 233 -18.98 -44.63 -5.47
C LEU A 233 -18.91 -44.01 -6.87
N ASP A 234 -18.99 -42.68 -6.95
CA ASP A 234 -18.80 -41.96 -8.20
C ASP A 234 -17.31 -41.98 -8.57
N ASP A 235 -16.95 -42.80 -9.56
CA ASP A 235 -15.60 -42.91 -10.12
C ASP A 235 -15.09 -41.58 -10.71
N THR A 236 -15.98 -40.61 -10.94
CA THR A 236 -15.63 -39.27 -11.40
C THR A 236 -15.47 -38.27 -10.24
N GLY A 237 -15.98 -38.58 -9.04
CA GLY A 237 -15.92 -37.72 -7.87
C GLY A 237 -14.51 -37.58 -7.26
N PRO A 238 -14.26 -36.56 -6.42
CA PRO A 238 -12.99 -36.45 -5.70
C PRO A 238 -12.88 -37.52 -4.61
N ASP A 239 -11.70 -38.13 -4.42
CA ASP A 239 -11.42 -39.12 -3.34
C ASP A 239 -11.87 -38.67 -1.94
N LYS A 240 -11.94 -37.34 -1.73
CA LYS A 240 -12.49 -36.72 -0.52
C LYS A 240 -13.39 -35.53 -0.92
N PRO A 241 -14.60 -35.43 -0.36
CA PRO A 241 -15.47 -34.26 -0.46
C PRO A 241 -14.74 -32.95 -0.18
N LEU A 242 -14.99 -31.92 -1.00
CA LEU A 242 -14.36 -30.62 -0.80
C LEU A 242 -15.13 -29.77 0.20
N ALA A 243 -14.39 -29.03 1.04
CA ALA A 243 -15.00 -28.04 1.92
C ALA A 243 -15.72 -26.93 1.12
N PRO A 244 -16.87 -26.40 1.59
CA PRO A 244 -17.62 -25.35 0.90
C PRO A 244 -16.80 -24.10 0.56
N ALA A 245 -15.87 -23.72 1.42
CA ALA A 245 -14.96 -22.61 1.18
C ALA A 245 -14.02 -22.86 -0.01
N THR A 246 -13.59 -24.11 -0.22
CA THR A 246 -12.76 -24.50 -1.36
C THR A 246 -13.56 -24.48 -2.65
N ILE A 247 -14.80 -24.97 -2.65
CA ILE A 247 -15.70 -24.94 -3.81
C ILE A 247 -15.96 -23.48 -4.22
N LYS A 248 -16.32 -22.61 -3.27
CA LYS A 248 -16.50 -21.17 -3.53
C LYS A 248 -15.25 -20.52 -4.12
N LYS A 249 -14.05 -20.90 -3.64
CA LYS A 249 -12.79 -20.41 -4.19
C LYS A 249 -12.57 -20.88 -5.62
N ARG A 250 -12.84 -22.16 -5.93
CA ARG A 250 -12.74 -22.70 -7.29
C ARG A 250 -13.68 -21.99 -8.25
N LEU A 251 -14.93 -21.73 -7.85
CA LEU A 251 -15.89 -20.95 -8.63
C LEU A 251 -15.35 -19.55 -8.98
N ILE A 252 -14.75 -18.86 -8.00
CA ILE A 252 -14.12 -17.56 -8.24
C ILE A 252 -12.98 -17.70 -9.26
N GLN A 253 -12.14 -18.74 -9.15
CA GLN A 253 -11.04 -18.98 -10.07
C GLN A 253 -11.52 -19.32 -11.50
N ILE A 254 -12.56 -20.14 -11.66
CA ILE A 254 -13.13 -20.45 -12.98
C ILE A 254 -13.63 -19.18 -13.65
N ARG A 255 -14.38 -18.35 -12.92
CA ARG A 255 -14.86 -17.06 -13.45
C ARG A 255 -13.71 -16.12 -13.81
N GLU A 256 -12.64 -16.11 -13.01
CA GLU A 256 -11.42 -15.36 -13.29
C GLU A 256 -10.77 -15.80 -14.62
N LEU A 257 -10.63 -17.11 -14.84
CA LEU A 257 -10.09 -17.69 -16.07
C LEU A 257 -10.97 -17.35 -17.29
N ALA A 258 -12.29 -17.56 -17.20
CA ALA A 258 -13.23 -17.28 -18.28
C ALA A 258 -13.26 -15.79 -18.65
N SER A 259 -13.22 -14.92 -17.63
CA SER A 259 -13.17 -13.47 -17.85
C SER A 259 -11.88 -13.04 -18.53
N ALA A 260 -10.76 -13.69 -18.24
CA ALA A 260 -9.49 -13.38 -18.88
C ALA A 260 -9.52 -13.68 -20.39
N LEU A 261 -10.24 -14.72 -20.85
CA LEU A 261 -10.44 -14.97 -22.28
C LEU A 261 -11.21 -13.82 -22.94
N VAL A 262 -12.34 -13.42 -22.36
CA VAL A 262 -13.18 -12.33 -22.88
C VAL A 262 -12.39 -11.02 -22.95
N LEU A 263 -11.65 -10.70 -21.89
CA LEU A 263 -10.84 -9.50 -21.82
C LEU A 263 -9.60 -9.54 -22.72
N SER A 264 -9.21 -10.72 -23.18
CA SER A 264 -8.16 -10.90 -24.19
C SER A 264 -8.71 -10.86 -25.63
N GLY A 265 -9.99 -10.52 -25.80
CA GLY A 265 -10.62 -10.28 -27.11
C GLY A 265 -11.61 -11.34 -27.57
N TRP A 266 -11.89 -12.37 -26.75
CA TRP A 266 -12.93 -13.34 -27.10
C TRP A 266 -14.34 -12.74 -26.92
N ASP A 267 -15.26 -13.07 -27.82
CA ASP A 267 -16.67 -12.81 -27.58
C ASP A 267 -17.15 -13.70 -26.42
N ILE A 268 -17.80 -13.09 -25.43
CA ILE A 268 -18.39 -13.79 -24.28
C ILE A 268 -19.36 -14.90 -24.72
N LYS A 269 -20.06 -14.72 -25.84
CA LYS A 269 -21.00 -15.71 -26.39
C LYS A 269 -20.30 -16.99 -26.83
N ASN A 270 -19.01 -16.94 -27.13
CA ASN A 270 -18.23 -18.08 -27.58
C ASN A 270 -17.63 -18.88 -26.41
N VAL A 271 -17.71 -18.39 -25.17
CA VAL A 271 -17.23 -19.12 -23.98
C VAL A 271 -18.34 -20.03 -23.47
N VAL A 272 -18.56 -21.14 -24.17
CA VAL A 272 -19.68 -22.07 -23.97
C VAL A 272 -19.33 -23.29 -23.13
N SER A 273 -18.05 -23.59 -22.93
CA SER A 273 -17.60 -24.76 -22.16
C SER A 273 -16.27 -24.55 -21.43
N VAL A 274 -16.08 -25.27 -20.32
CA VAL A 274 -14.81 -25.37 -19.58
C VAL A 274 -13.69 -25.97 -20.44
N ALA A 275 -14.03 -26.80 -21.43
CA ALA A 275 -13.08 -27.33 -22.41
C ALA A 275 -12.23 -26.22 -23.09
N GLN A 276 -12.84 -25.06 -23.33
CA GLN A 276 -12.16 -23.93 -23.97
C GLN A 276 -11.15 -23.23 -23.05
N ILE A 277 -11.31 -23.36 -21.73
CA ILE A 277 -10.35 -22.84 -20.74
C ILE A 277 -9.12 -23.74 -20.65
N VAL A 278 -9.32 -25.05 -20.80
CA VAL A 278 -8.26 -26.05 -20.67
C VAL A 278 -7.51 -26.33 -21.97
N ASP A 279 -8.02 -25.85 -23.12
CA ASP A 279 -7.27 -25.81 -24.37
C ASP A 279 -5.91 -25.12 -24.16
N VAL A 280 -4.84 -25.68 -24.72
CA VAL A 280 -3.47 -25.22 -24.48
C VAL A 280 -3.24 -23.79 -25.00
N ALA A 281 -3.85 -23.42 -26.13
CA ALA A 281 -3.71 -22.07 -26.68
C ALA A 281 -4.45 -21.06 -25.79
N SER A 282 -5.69 -21.38 -25.41
CA SER A 282 -6.48 -20.57 -24.47
C SER A 282 -5.81 -20.43 -23.11
N ALA A 283 -5.27 -21.51 -22.54
CA ALA A 283 -4.56 -21.49 -21.27
C ALA A 283 -3.36 -20.55 -21.32
N LYS A 284 -2.60 -20.51 -22.42
CA LYS A 284 -1.49 -19.57 -22.62
C LYS A 284 -1.99 -18.12 -22.66
N VAL A 285 -3.10 -17.83 -23.36
CA VAL A 285 -3.71 -16.49 -23.40
C VAL A 285 -4.12 -16.04 -22.00
N ILE A 286 -4.80 -16.90 -21.24
CA ILE A 286 -5.23 -16.60 -19.88
C ILE A 286 -4.03 -16.34 -18.96
N LEU A 287 -3.01 -17.20 -18.98
CA LEU A 287 -1.83 -17.03 -18.13
C LEU A 287 -1.04 -15.77 -18.52
N ARG A 288 -0.93 -15.45 -19.81
CA ARG A 288 -0.32 -14.19 -20.28
C ARG A 288 -1.05 -12.98 -19.73
N PHE A 289 -2.38 -12.94 -19.82
CA PHE A 289 -3.20 -11.87 -19.26
C PHE A 289 -2.89 -11.60 -17.78
N TYR A 290 -2.65 -12.65 -16.98
CA TYR A 290 -2.29 -12.48 -15.57
C TYR A 290 -0.82 -12.15 -15.31
N LEU A 291 0.10 -12.60 -16.18
CA LEU A 291 1.51 -12.25 -16.11
C LEU A 291 1.75 -10.78 -16.45
N ASP A 292 1.12 -10.26 -17.51
CA ASP A 292 1.23 -8.85 -17.90
C ASP A 292 0.80 -7.93 -16.76
N ARG A 293 -0.24 -8.35 -16.02
CA ARG A 293 -0.76 -7.64 -14.83
C ARG A 293 0.08 -7.80 -13.57
N ALA A 294 1.06 -8.69 -13.61
CA ALA A 294 2.04 -8.92 -12.56
C ALA A 294 3.43 -8.41 -12.96
N ASP A 295 3.53 -7.54 -13.98
CA ASP A 295 4.78 -7.05 -14.56
C ASP A 295 5.70 -8.21 -15.01
N ASP A 296 5.11 -9.20 -15.69
CA ASP A 296 5.74 -10.46 -16.14
C ASP A 296 6.34 -11.31 -15.00
N LYS A 297 5.98 -11.05 -13.74
CA LYS A 297 6.46 -11.84 -12.60
C LYS A 297 5.58 -13.06 -12.37
N THR A 298 6.23 -14.20 -12.22
CA THR A 298 5.61 -15.41 -11.66
C THR A 298 5.20 -15.14 -10.22
N THR A 299 3.92 -15.28 -9.90
CA THR A 299 3.40 -15.08 -8.53
C THR A 299 2.58 -16.30 -8.11
N SER A 300 2.41 -16.51 -6.79
CA SER A 300 1.59 -17.61 -6.26
C SER A 300 0.15 -17.56 -6.78
N ARG A 301 -0.36 -16.38 -7.16
CA ARG A 301 -1.69 -16.23 -7.76
C ARG A 301 -1.72 -16.76 -9.19
N VAL A 302 -0.76 -16.37 -10.03
CA VAL A 302 -0.65 -16.86 -11.41
C VAL A 302 -0.49 -18.39 -11.41
N HIS A 303 0.40 -18.91 -10.56
CA HIS A 303 0.59 -20.35 -10.40
C HIS A 303 -0.69 -21.05 -9.91
N GLY A 304 -1.40 -20.47 -8.93
CA GLY A 304 -2.67 -21.02 -8.45
C GLY A 304 -3.78 -21.08 -9.51
N LEU A 305 -3.76 -20.16 -10.49
CA LEU A 305 -4.67 -20.21 -11.65
C LEU A 305 -4.25 -21.28 -12.65
N ALA A 306 -2.95 -21.45 -12.94
CA ALA A 306 -2.46 -22.53 -13.78
C ALA A 306 -2.80 -23.91 -13.21
N VAL A 307 -2.62 -24.10 -11.89
CA VAL A 307 -3.03 -25.33 -11.19
C VAL A 307 -4.53 -25.56 -11.32
N MET A 308 -5.35 -24.49 -11.27
CA MET A 308 -6.80 -24.62 -11.48
C MET A 308 -7.14 -25.11 -12.89
N ILE A 309 -6.50 -24.57 -13.93
CA ILE A 309 -6.66 -25.05 -15.32
C ILE A 309 -6.37 -26.56 -15.39
N LYS A 310 -5.28 -27.03 -14.77
CA LYS A 310 -4.93 -28.45 -14.70
C LYS A 310 -5.99 -29.30 -13.97
N ILE A 311 -6.54 -28.79 -12.87
CA ILE A 311 -7.61 -29.48 -12.11
C ILE A 311 -8.85 -29.62 -12.99
N LEU A 312 -9.25 -28.57 -13.72
CA LEU A 312 -10.38 -28.62 -14.66
C LEU A 312 -10.13 -29.63 -15.78
N ALA A 313 -8.92 -29.63 -16.35
CA ALA A 313 -8.55 -30.54 -17.42
C ALA A 313 -8.68 -32.01 -16.99
N LYS A 314 -8.18 -32.34 -15.80
CA LYS A 314 -8.18 -33.72 -15.29
C LYS A 314 -9.56 -34.19 -14.81
N TYR A 315 -10.25 -33.37 -14.02
CA TYR A 315 -11.42 -33.84 -13.24
C TYR A 315 -12.77 -33.38 -13.78
N VAL A 316 -12.80 -32.37 -14.66
CA VAL A 316 -14.05 -31.86 -15.24
C VAL A 316 -14.15 -32.23 -16.71
N VAL A 317 -13.08 -31.98 -17.48
CA VAL A 317 -13.07 -32.24 -18.93
C VAL A 317 -12.62 -33.67 -19.26
N GLY A 318 -11.73 -34.25 -18.46
CA GLY A 318 -11.21 -35.60 -18.68
C GLY A 318 -10.32 -35.71 -19.92
N VAL A 319 -9.37 -34.78 -20.09
CA VAL A 319 -8.42 -34.78 -21.22
C VAL A 319 -7.44 -35.96 -21.13
N ASP A 320 -6.82 -36.32 -22.26
CA ASP A 320 -5.77 -37.34 -22.31
C ASP A 320 -4.48 -36.94 -21.58
N ASP A 321 -3.63 -37.94 -21.32
CA ASP A 321 -2.40 -37.77 -20.56
C ASP A 321 -1.37 -36.84 -21.23
N ASP A 322 -1.30 -36.83 -22.57
CA ASP A 322 -0.36 -35.98 -23.31
C ASP A 322 -0.76 -34.49 -23.19
N HIS A 323 -2.06 -34.21 -23.28
CA HIS A 323 -2.60 -32.86 -23.05
C HIS A 323 -2.39 -32.43 -21.60
N LEU A 324 -2.60 -33.33 -20.64
CA LEU A 324 -2.41 -33.04 -19.22
C LEU A 324 -0.95 -32.74 -18.87
N GLU A 325 0.01 -33.47 -19.46
CA GLU A 325 1.44 -33.21 -19.29
C GLU A 325 1.83 -31.85 -19.87
N THR A 326 1.26 -31.47 -21.02
CA THR A 326 1.48 -30.14 -21.61
C THR A 326 1.01 -29.01 -20.68
N LEU A 327 -0.16 -29.16 -20.03
CA LEU A 327 -0.66 -28.18 -19.06
C LEU A 327 0.16 -28.15 -17.77
N LYS A 328 0.69 -29.29 -17.33
CA LYS A 328 1.60 -29.38 -16.19
C LYS A 328 2.91 -28.64 -16.45
N ASP A 329 3.46 -28.73 -17.66
CA ASP A 329 4.62 -27.93 -18.07
C ASP A 329 4.34 -26.43 -18.01
N LEU A 330 3.16 -25.99 -18.44
CA LEU A 330 2.76 -24.59 -18.28
C LEU A 330 2.69 -24.18 -16.80
N CYS A 331 2.14 -25.02 -15.92
CA CYS A 331 2.09 -24.77 -14.48
C CYS A 331 3.50 -24.59 -13.88
N ASN A 332 4.45 -25.44 -14.28
CA ASN A 332 5.83 -25.40 -13.82
C ASN A 332 6.56 -24.13 -14.28
N ARG A 333 6.27 -23.64 -15.49
CA ARG A 333 6.87 -22.40 -16.03
C ARG A 333 6.44 -21.15 -15.27
N VAL A 334 5.22 -21.13 -14.72
CA VAL A 334 4.69 -19.99 -13.97
C VAL A 334 4.81 -20.14 -12.45
N ASP A 335 5.45 -21.22 -11.99
CA ASP A 335 5.73 -21.43 -10.57
C ASP A 335 6.77 -20.39 -10.09
N PRO A 336 6.43 -19.54 -9.10
CA PRO A 336 7.40 -18.59 -8.53
C PRO A 336 8.58 -19.26 -7.81
N LYS A 337 8.56 -20.58 -7.60
CA LYS A 337 9.54 -21.35 -6.80
C LYS A 337 9.77 -20.79 -5.39
N ALA A 338 8.83 -19.96 -4.93
CA ALA A 338 8.94 -19.25 -3.67
C ALA A 338 8.57 -20.21 -2.54
N VAL A 339 9.56 -20.59 -1.74
CA VAL A 339 9.36 -21.40 -0.54
C VAL A 339 9.06 -20.49 0.66
N GLY A 340 7.90 -20.67 1.28
CA GLY A 340 7.50 -19.97 2.51
C GLY A 340 6.60 -18.75 2.29
N MET A 341 6.54 -17.87 3.30
CA MET A 341 5.63 -16.72 3.28
C MET A 341 6.10 -15.64 2.31
N THR A 342 5.15 -15.04 1.58
CA THR A 342 5.38 -13.80 0.83
C THR A 342 5.90 -12.71 1.76
N ASP A 343 6.73 -11.79 1.27
CA ASP A 343 7.31 -10.72 2.09
C ASP A 343 6.24 -9.90 2.80
N LYS A 344 5.08 -9.68 2.15
CA LYS A 344 3.92 -9.04 2.75
C LYS A 344 3.35 -9.81 3.95
N ASN A 345 3.23 -11.13 3.86
CA ASN A 345 2.75 -11.95 4.97
C ASN A 345 3.82 -12.08 6.07
N ARG A 346 5.09 -12.19 5.67
CA ARG A 346 6.24 -12.19 6.59
C ARG A 346 6.30 -10.87 7.37
N ASP A 347 6.15 -9.73 6.72
CA ASP A 347 6.16 -8.40 7.34
C ASP A 347 4.95 -8.19 8.25
N ARG A 348 3.77 -8.71 7.88
CA ARG A 348 2.57 -8.68 8.73
C ARG A 348 2.69 -9.57 9.96
N LEU A 349 3.38 -10.71 9.85
CA LEU A 349 3.60 -11.64 10.94
C LEU A 349 4.88 -11.36 11.73
N ARG A 350 5.80 -10.53 11.21
CA ARG A 350 7.06 -10.15 11.87
C ARG A 350 6.81 -9.60 13.29
N PRO A 351 5.82 -8.73 13.56
CA PRO A 351 5.52 -8.31 14.92
C PRO A 351 5.12 -9.47 15.86
N ARG A 352 4.37 -10.45 15.36
CA ARG A 352 3.91 -11.62 16.14
C ARG A 352 5.02 -12.65 16.37
N LEU A 353 5.89 -12.85 15.39
CA LEU A 353 7.05 -13.75 15.51
C LEU A 353 8.12 -13.18 16.43
N CYS A 354 8.34 -11.85 16.42
CA CYS A 354 9.21 -11.18 17.37
C CYS A 354 8.65 -11.23 18.80
N GLN A 355 7.33 -11.19 19.00
CA GLN A 355 6.72 -11.34 20.33
C GLN A 355 6.97 -12.72 20.96
N ASN A 356 6.92 -13.80 20.17
CA ASN A 356 7.23 -15.14 20.68
C ASN A 356 8.73 -15.39 20.89
N ALA A 357 9.61 -14.66 20.19
CA ALA A 357 11.06 -14.75 20.43
C ALA A 357 11.52 -14.03 21.72
N TYR A 358 10.70 -13.09 22.24
CA TYR A 358 10.97 -12.39 23.51
C TYR A 358 10.36 -13.09 24.74
N GLY A 359 9.61 -14.19 24.56
CA GLY A 359 9.02 -14.95 25.66
C GLY A 359 10.00 -15.82 26.46
N PHE A 360 11.28 -15.89 26.08
CA PHE A 360 12.28 -16.78 26.69
C PHE A 360 13.51 -16.07 27.29
N LEU A 361 13.54 -14.72 27.36
CA LEU A 361 14.69 -13.96 27.88
C LEU A 361 14.34 -12.74 28.75
N CYS A 362 13.23 -12.78 29.50
CA CYS A 362 12.96 -11.78 30.53
C CYS A 362 12.48 -12.43 31.83
N GLU A 363 13.39 -13.10 32.53
CA GLU A 363 13.33 -13.17 33.99
C GLU A 363 14.39 -12.22 34.58
N SER A 364 13.90 -11.33 35.44
CA SER A 364 14.60 -10.53 36.46
C SER A 364 15.29 -9.20 36.10
N PRO A 365 15.30 -8.25 37.07
CA PRO A 365 15.03 -6.84 36.82
C PRO A 365 16.20 -5.93 37.20
N LEU A 366 16.32 -4.78 36.54
CA LEU A 366 16.97 -3.61 37.12
C LEU A 366 16.11 -2.38 36.87
N GLN A 367 15.48 -1.96 37.97
CA GLN A 367 14.95 -0.64 38.22
C GLN A 367 16.05 0.43 38.17
N ASP A 368 15.58 1.66 37.98
CA ASP A 368 16.20 2.93 38.35
C ASP A 368 17.36 3.48 37.51
N LEU A 369 17.06 4.55 36.75
CA LEU A 369 17.63 5.89 36.98
C LEU A 369 17.03 6.96 36.03
N MET A 370 16.27 7.90 36.64
CA MET A 370 16.07 9.35 36.34
C MET A 370 15.40 9.72 35.00
N ILE A 371 14.22 10.39 34.92
CA ILE A 371 13.68 11.58 35.62
C ILE A 371 14.69 12.72 35.76
N PHE A 372 14.78 13.60 34.75
CA PHE A 372 14.36 15.01 34.77
C PHE A 372 14.31 15.58 33.34
#